data_AF-A0A3M1F7N4-F1
#
_entry.id   AF-A0A3M1F7N4-F1
#
_cell.length_a   1.000
_cell.length_b   1.000
_cell.length_c   1.000
_cell.angle_alpha   90.00
_cell.angle_beta   90.00
_cell.angle_gamma   90.00
#
_symmetry.space_group_name_H-M   'P 1'
#
loop_
_entity.id
_entity.type
_entity.pdbx_description
1 polymer ?
#
loop_
_entity_poly.entity_id
_entity_poly.type
_entity_poly.pdbx_seq_one_letter_code
_entity_poly.pdbx_strand_id
1 'polypeptide(L)'
;ELWLIDHGAALYFHHNWPGYLERADSPFPLVRDHTLLPLATALSEADADMRARLSPALFAEIVALAPEAWLAEESIFPDTEAHRRAYVDYLTARLEASARFVEEADRARRALV
;
A
#
# COMPACT_ATOMS: atom_id res chain seq x y z
N GLU A 1 9.57 -16.04 -17.21
CA GLU A 1 9.31 -14.74 -16.56
C GLU A 1 8.89 -14.98 -15.12
N LEU A 2 9.33 -14.15 -14.18
CA LEU A 2 8.95 -14.27 -12.76
C LEU A 2 7.62 -13.55 -12.55
N TRP A 3 6.65 -14.24 -11.95
CA TRP A 3 5.36 -13.66 -11.57
C TRP A 3 5.27 -13.59 -10.05
N LEU A 4 4.95 -12.40 -9.54
CA LEU A 4 4.62 -12.21 -8.13
C LEU A 4 3.11 -12.37 -7.98
N ILE A 5 2.69 -13.34 -7.18
CA ILE A 5 1.29 -13.72 -6.97
C ILE A 5 0.97 -13.68 -5.47
N ASP A 6 -0.32 -13.78 -5.15
CA ASP A 6 -0.83 -13.90 -3.77
C ASP A 6 -0.59 -12.66 -2.88
N HIS A 7 -0.74 -11.47 -3.46
CA HIS A 7 -0.73 -10.20 -2.72
C HIS A 7 -2.09 -9.84 -2.10
N GLY A 8 -3.00 -10.81 -1.99
CA GLY A 8 -4.37 -10.60 -1.51
C GLY A 8 -4.44 -10.04 -0.08
N ALA A 9 -3.39 -10.23 0.73
CA ALA A 9 -3.27 -9.70 2.09
C ALA A 9 -2.25 -8.55 2.22
N ALA A 10 -1.75 -7.99 1.12
CA ALA A 10 -0.76 -6.91 1.16
C ALA A 10 -1.37 -5.56 1.55
N LEU A 11 -2.66 -5.35 1.29
CA LEU A 11 -3.36 -4.08 1.48
C LEU A 11 -4.30 -4.11 2.70
N TYR A 12 -3.75 -4.26 3.90
CA TYR A 12 -4.47 -4.49 5.16
C TYR A 12 -5.73 -3.62 5.37
N PHE A 13 -5.71 -2.37 4.90
CA PHE A 13 -6.85 -1.45 5.01
C PHE A 13 -8.13 -1.94 4.31
N HIS A 14 -8.02 -2.74 3.23
CA HIS A 14 -9.20 -3.19 2.48
C HIS A 14 -10.04 -4.23 3.23
N HIS A 15 -9.53 -4.76 4.35
CA HIS A 15 -10.27 -5.64 5.25
C HIS A 15 -10.91 -4.86 6.42
N ASN A 16 -10.63 -3.55 6.53
CA ASN A 16 -11.18 -2.69 7.57
C ASN A 16 -11.15 -1.23 7.09
N TRP A 17 -12.26 -0.76 6.53
CA TRP A 17 -12.38 0.59 5.95
C TRP A 17 -12.51 1.75 6.96
N PRO A 18 -13.21 1.61 8.10
CA PRO A 18 -13.32 2.71 9.07
C PRO A 18 -11.96 3.26 9.52
N GLY A 19 -11.69 4.53 9.25
CA GLY A 19 -10.42 5.20 9.58
C GLY A 19 -9.21 4.78 8.73
N TYR A 20 -9.44 4.36 7.48
CA TYR A 20 -8.38 3.85 6.61
C TYR A 20 -7.35 4.92 6.20
N LEU A 21 -7.76 6.18 6.04
CA LEU A 21 -6.85 7.27 5.67
C LEU A 21 -5.88 7.63 6.81
N GLU A 22 -6.34 7.61 8.05
CA GLU A 22 -5.47 7.79 9.22
C GLU A 22 -4.41 6.68 9.28
N ARG A 23 -4.75 5.47 8.85
CA ARG A 23 -3.81 4.35 8.76
C ARG A 23 -2.86 4.45 7.57
N ALA A 24 -3.16 5.23 6.52
CA ALA A 24 -2.24 5.45 5.41
C ALA A 24 -0.93 6.11 5.88
N ASP A 25 -1.02 6.92 6.93
CA ASP A 25 0.09 7.66 7.55
C ASP A 25 0.90 6.83 8.59
N SER A 26 0.53 5.55 8.77
CA SER A 26 1.17 4.65 9.75
C SER A 26 2.61 4.30 9.37
N PRO A 27 3.55 4.21 10.33
CA PRO A 27 4.90 3.70 10.08
C PRO A 27 4.94 2.21 9.73
N PHE A 28 3.84 1.47 9.89
CA PHE A 28 3.74 0.02 9.65
C PHE A 28 4.74 -0.81 10.48
N PRO A 29 4.57 -0.85 11.83
CA PRO A 29 5.50 -1.52 12.75
C PRO A 29 5.59 -3.06 12.57
N LEU A 30 4.63 -3.67 11.87
CA LEU A 30 4.63 -5.10 11.56
C LEU A 30 5.73 -5.49 10.56
N VAL A 31 6.38 -4.52 9.90
CA VAL A 31 7.51 -4.79 9.00
C VAL A 31 8.64 -5.57 9.68
N ARG A 32 8.82 -5.40 10.99
CA ARG A 32 9.83 -6.13 11.78
C ARG A 32 9.70 -7.66 11.67
N ASP A 33 8.49 -8.15 11.38
CA ASP A 33 8.17 -9.57 11.29
C ASP A 33 8.37 -10.11 9.85
N HIS A 34 8.81 -9.27 8.91
CA HIS A 34 9.02 -9.65 7.51
C HIS A 34 10.29 -10.50 7.34
N THR A 35 10.12 -11.71 6.79
CA THR A 35 11.19 -12.73 6.66
C THR A 35 12.41 -12.28 5.86
N LEU A 36 12.21 -11.44 4.84
CA LEU A 36 13.31 -10.90 4.01
C LEU A 36 13.89 -9.57 4.54
N LEU A 37 13.39 -9.04 5.66
CA LEU A 37 13.85 -7.74 6.16
C LEU A 37 15.38 -7.66 6.37
N PRO A 38 16.08 -8.69 6.89
CA PRO A 38 17.54 -8.64 7.04
C PRO A 38 18.31 -8.43 5.72
N LEU A 39 17.70 -8.76 4.58
CA LEU A 39 18.29 -8.64 3.25
C LEU A 39 17.95 -7.31 2.56
N ALA A 40 17.04 -6.52 3.11
CA ALA A 40 16.51 -5.30 2.50
C ALA A 40 17.47 -4.10 2.68
N THR A 41 18.63 -4.13 2.04
CA THR A 41 19.67 -3.09 2.20
C THR A 41 19.42 -1.81 1.41
N ALA A 42 18.53 -1.85 0.41
CA ALA A 42 18.31 -0.75 -0.53
C ALA A 42 16.93 -0.08 -0.39
N LEU A 43 16.44 0.08 0.85
CA LEU A 43 15.09 0.59 1.12
C LEU A 43 14.90 2.04 0.64
N SER A 44 15.90 2.90 0.84
CA SER A 44 15.82 4.30 0.41
C SER A 44 15.90 4.45 -1.10
N GLU A 45 16.73 3.66 -1.80
CA GLU A 45 16.74 3.67 -3.27
C GLU A 45 15.42 3.15 -3.84
N ALA A 46 14.85 2.10 -3.24
CA ALA A 46 13.56 1.56 -3.66
C ALA A 46 12.43 2.59 -3.48
N ASP A 47 12.40 3.34 -2.37
CA ASP A 47 11.41 4.41 -2.16
C ASP A 47 11.51 5.50 -3.24
N ALA A 48 12.72 5.96 -3.52
CA ALA A 48 12.96 6.98 -4.54
C ALA A 48 12.53 6.51 -5.95
N ASP A 49 12.89 5.26 -6.33
CA ASP A 49 12.51 4.67 -7.61
C ASP A 49 10.98 4.52 -7.74
N MET A 50 10.31 4.07 -6.67
CA MET A 50 8.86 3.90 -6.67
C MET A 50 8.12 5.25 -6.70
N ARG A 51 8.57 6.25 -5.93
CA ARG A 51 7.98 7.61 -5.96
C ARG A 51 8.06 8.27 -7.34
N ALA A 52 9.09 7.95 -8.13
CA ALA A 52 9.22 8.48 -9.50
C ALA A 52 8.26 7.82 -10.50
N ARG A 53 7.75 6.63 -10.20
CA ARG A 53 6.91 5.81 -11.10
C ARG A 53 5.44 5.83 -10.72
N LEU A 54 5.15 5.99 -9.43
CA LEU A 54 3.80 5.96 -8.88
C LEU A 54 3.20 7.35 -8.83
N SER A 55 1.91 7.46 -9.15
CA SER A 55 1.17 8.73 -9.12
C SER A 55 -0.33 8.47 -8.90
N PRO A 56 -1.09 9.48 -8.45
CA PRO A 56 -2.54 9.37 -8.33
C PRO A 56 -3.22 8.97 -9.65
N ALA A 57 -2.72 9.47 -10.79
CA ALA A 57 -3.22 9.11 -12.11
C ALA A 57 -3.01 7.62 -12.43
N LEU A 58 -1.80 7.10 -12.18
CA LEU A 58 -1.50 5.68 -12.37
C LEU A 58 -2.35 4.80 -11.44
N PHE A 59 -2.56 5.20 -10.18
CA PHE A 59 -3.44 4.48 -9.28
C PHE A 59 -4.88 4.44 -9.79
N ALA A 60 -5.41 5.55 -10.30
CA ALA A 60 -6.73 5.59 -10.89
C ALA A 60 -6.85 4.66 -12.11
N GLU A 61 -5.85 4.65 -13.00
CA GLU A 61 -5.78 3.73 -14.14
C GLU A 61 -5.79 2.26 -13.70
N ILE A 62 -4.93 1.89 -12.74
CA ILE A 62 -4.85 0.52 -12.23
C ILE A 62 -6.16 0.10 -11.55
N VAL A 63 -6.71 0.95 -10.68
CA VAL A 63 -7.95 0.66 -9.95
C VAL A 63 -9.13 0.54 -10.92
N ALA A 64 -9.14 1.27 -12.03
CA ALA A 64 -10.17 1.15 -13.07
C ALA A 64 -10.17 -0.22 -13.79
N LEU A 65 -9.05 -0.97 -13.77
CA LEU A 65 -8.98 -2.31 -14.36
C LEU A 65 -9.79 -3.35 -13.56
N ALA A 66 -10.10 -3.09 -12.29
CA ALA A 66 -10.87 -4.03 -11.47
C ALA A 66 -12.32 -4.13 -12.00
N PRO A 67 -12.85 -5.33 -12.29
CA PRO A 67 -14.23 -5.51 -12.73
C PRO A 67 -15.25 -4.92 -11.74
N GLU A 68 -16.27 -4.24 -12.25
CA GLU A 68 -17.33 -3.64 -11.42
C GLU A 68 -18.03 -4.67 -10.52
N ALA A 69 -18.26 -5.88 -11.06
CA ALA A 69 -18.87 -6.98 -10.32
C ALA A 69 -18.09 -7.38 -9.05
N TRP A 70 -16.79 -7.11 -8.97
CA TRP A 70 -16.00 -7.38 -7.76
C TRP A 70 -16.17 -6.31 -6.67
N LEU A 71 -16.67 -5.12 -7.03
CA LEU A 71 -16.85 -3.99 -6.12
C LEU A 71 -18.30 -3.82 -5.66
N ALA A 72 -19.25 -4.36 -6.41
CA ALA A 72 -20.69 -4.16 -6.20
C ALA A 72 -21.24 -4.77 -4.91
N GLU A 73 -20.52 -5.70 -4.29
CA GLU A 73 -20.96 -6.40 -3.05
C GLU A 73 -20.55 -5.69 -1.76
N GLU A 74 -19.72 -4.63 -1.83
CA GLU A 74 -19.20 -3.94 -0.65
C GLU A 74 -20.17 -2.86 -0.13
N SER A 75 -20.90 -3.18 0.94
CA SER A 75 -21.95 -2.30 1.50
C SER A 75 -21.44 -1.01 2.17
N ILE A 76 -20.13 -0.91 2.42
CA ILE A 76 -19.53 0.25 3.11
C ILE A 76 -19.51 1.49 2.19
N PHE A 77 -19.59 1.31 0.87
CA PHE A 77 -19.59 2.40 -0.09
C PHE A 77 -20.97 2.64 -0.71
N PRO A 78 -21.31 3.89 -1.03
CA PRO A 78 -22.58 4.21 -1.67
C PRO A 78 -22.68 3.69 -3.10
N ASP A 79 -21.54 3.55 -3.80
CA ASP A 79 -21.44 3.03 -5.15
C ASP A 79 -20.00 2.53 -5.44
N THR A 80 -19.82 1.87 -6.58
CA THR A 80 -18.52 1.33 -7.00
C THR A 80 -17.48 2.41 -7.27
N GLU A 81 -17.91 3.61 -7.66
CA GLU A 81 -17.00 4.73 -7.94
C GLU A 81 -16.40 5.30 -6.64
N ALA A 82 -17.21 5.42 -5.60
CA ALA A 82 -16.75 5.78 -4.26
C ALA A 82 -15.77 4.74 -3.70
N HIS A 83 -16.01 3.45 -3.96
CA HIS A 83 -15.08 2.38 -3.59
C HIS A 83 -13.74 2.50 -4.33
N ARG A 84 -13.75 2.72 -5.65
CA ARG A 84 -12.53 2.97 -6.44
C ARG A 84 -11.77 4.20 -5.93
N ARG A 85 -12.48 5.30 -5.71
CA ARG A 85 -11.90 6.53 -5.18
C ARG A 85 -11.22 6.30 -3.83
N ALA A 86 -11.84 5.53 -2.93
CA ALA A 86 -11.24 5.21 -1.64
C ALA A 86 -9.89 4.45 -1.77
N TYR A 87 -9.76 3.53 -2.74
CA TYR A 87 -8.46 2.92 -3.04
C TYR A 87 -7.43 3.94 -3.52
N VAL A 88 -7.81 4.84 -4.45
CA VAL A 88 -6.92 5.88 -4.97
C VAL A 88 -6.48 6.84 -3.87
N ASP A 89 -7.42 7.26 -3.01
CA ASP A 89 -7.16 8.16 -1.88
C ASP A 89 -6.19 7.52 -0.89
N TYR A 90 -6.40 6.24 -0.52
CA TYR A 90 -5.48 5.51 0.36
C TYR A 90 -4.09 5.40 -0.24
N LEU A 91 -3.98 4.92 -1.49
CA LEU A 91 -2.69 4.67 -2.14
C LEU A 91 -1.91 5.98 -2.34
N THR A 92 -2.62 7.07 -2.65
CA THR A 92 -2.04 8.41 -2.75
C THR A 92 -1.51 8.89 -1.41
N ALA A 93 -2.34 8.89 -0.37
CA ALA A 93 -1.91 9.28 0.98
C ALA A 93 -0.76 8.40 1.48
N ARG A 94 -0.77 7.10 1.14
CA ARG A 94 0.27 6.15 1.50
C ARG A 94 1.60 6.46 0.80
N LEU A 95 1.55 6.83 -0.48
CA LEU A 95 2.71 7.24 -1.26
C LEU A 95 3.31 8.55 -0.70
N GLU A 96 2.47 9.52 -0.36
CA GLU A 96 2.91 10.78 0.26
C GLU A 96 3.63 10.52 1.58
N ALA A 97 3.07 9.66 2.43
CA ALA A 97 3.60 9.28 3.73
C ALA A 97 4.78 8.28 3.67
N SER A 98 5.29 7.92 2.48
CA SER A 98 6.14 6.71 2.39
C SER A 98 7.44 6.75 3.18
N ALA A 99 8.03 7.94 3.35
CA ALA A 99 9.23 8.13 4.17
C ALA A 99 9.06 7.53 5.57
N ARG A 100 7.87 7.63 6.17
CA ARG A 100 7.62 7.15 7.53
C ARG A 100 7.77 5.64 7.67
N PHE A 101 7.25 4.88 6.71
CA PHE A 101 7.34 3.42 6.78
C PHE A 101 8.66 2.88 6.26
N VAL A 102 9.36 3.64 5.40
CA VAL A 102 10.73 3.34 4.98
C VAL A 102 11.69 3.52 6.15
N GLU A 103 11.57 4.61 6.90
CA GLU A 103 12.34 4.86 8.12
C GLU A 103 12.09 3.77 9.19
N GLU A 104 10.84 3.36 9.37
CA GLU A 104 10.48 2.26 10.26
C GLU A 104 11.11 0.94 9.82
N ALA A 105 11.02 0.60 8.53
CA ALA A 105 11.61 -0.62 7.98
C ALA A 105 13.12 -0.64 8.16
N ASP A 106 13.81 0.47 7.88
CA ASP A 106 15.25 0.57 8.02
C ASP A 106 15.70 0.55 9.49
N ARG A 107 14.92 1.17 10.39
CA ARG A 107 15.11 1.04 11.85
C ARG A 107 14.96 -0.41 12.31
N ALA A 108 13.88 -1.08 11.92
CA ALA A 108 13.62 -2.47 12.28
C ALA A 108 14.70 -3.41 11.72
N ARG A 109 15.13 -3.20 10.47
CA ARG A 109 16.21 -3.97 9.86
C ARG A 109 17.52 -3.84 10.64
N ARG A 110 17.93 -2.62 11.00
CA ARG A 110 19.15 -2.36 11.78
C ARG A 110 19.13 -3.02 13.18
N ALA A 111 17.96 -3.32 13.72
CA ALA A 111 17.86 -4.04 15.00
C ALA A 111 18.09 -5.56 14.86
N LEU A 112 18.07 -6.10 13.64
CA LEU A 112 18.24 -7.53 13.34
C LEU A 112 19.66 -7.92 12.93
N VAL A 113 20.51 -6.95 12.54
CA VAL A 113 21.84 -7.17 11.95
C VAL A 113 22.96 -6.44 12.69
#